data_AF-A0A6N7PFT8-F1
#
_entry.id   AF-A0A6N7PFT8-F1
#
_cell.length_a   1.000
_cell.length_b   1.000
_cell.length_c   1.000
_cell.angle_alpha   90.00
_cell.angle_beta   90.00
_cell.angle_gamma   90.00
#
_symmetry.space_group_name_H-M   'P 1'
#
loop_
_entity.id
_entity.type
_entity.pdbx_description
1 polymer ?
#
loop_
_entity_poly.entity_id
_entity_poly.type
_entity_poly.pdbx_seq_one_letter_code
_entity_poly.pdbx_strand_id
1 'polypeptide(L)'
;MNALNLSRRLASRIVEGLKGRGRILVVKGGTAALVRAVDDAMSGYVEPLAERALHAQALGEDPATREALSRLTGHVTQALLASEHLEDVFADRSVVEREVLDAARLALHEASATQGEAVVRVELDLLGYVAATAGKRARPESLVRALERAGHVAGARLQTYDPAQREAVFHPEPPANPDLHLELEEAVADELCALVEQGAVELPTLERTAPLTHEVSPSERARLTRLIDRAATRTLRRTGNTATWAIPDGRSVRIVYTPLSELDARDVDIHVAAFVAELNTLLADAGAPPITSQPAPPAAAEPPKHADGNGAVQEAEPAAEEAALSEPAPKPTRARATTKRSPRSTKRTPTGTRAAATRTTTKKRAPAKRATKAGAAEEATRKKATKATTKKRALPATTKKARTTKPRATKKR
;
A
#
# COMPACT_ATOMS: atom_id res chain seq x y z
N MET A 1 2.19 -21.35 10.31
CA MET A 1 0.88 -20.67 10.09
C MET A 1 0.77 -19.58 11.13
N ASN A 2 0.65 -18.31 10.72
CA ASN A 2 0.51 -17.20 11.66
C ASN A 2 -0.90 -17.21 12.29
N ALA A 3 -0.99 -17.43 13.61
CA ALA A 3 -2.25 -17.62 14.33
C ALA A 3 -3.19 -16.41 14.26
N LEU A 4 -2.64 -15.19 14.23
CA LEU A 4 -3.39 -13.93 14.13
C LEU A 4 -4.13 -13.80 12.78
N ASN A 5 -3.55 -14.36 11.72
CA ASN A 5 -4.19 -14.41 10.41
C ASN A 5 -5.30 -15.47 10.35
N LEU A 6 -5.20 -16.55 11.13
CA LEU A 6 -6.29 -17.53 11.25
C LEU A 6 -7.46 -16.99 12.08
N SER A 7 -7.20 -16.41 13.27
CA SER A 7 -8.25 -15.91 14.15
C SER A 7 -9.11 -14.84 13.46
N ARG A 8 -8.49 -13.86 12.80
CA ARG A 8 -9.19 -12.78 12.10
C ARG A 8 -10.00 -13.25 10.90
N ARG A 9 -9.50 -14.25 10.15
CA ARG A 9 -10.24 -14.90 9.05
C ARG A 9 -11.45 -15.68 9.59
N LEU A 10 -11.28 -16.39 10.70
CA LEU A 10 -12.33 -17.18 11.35
C LEU A 10 -13.42 -16.27 11.96
N ALA A 11 -13.04 -15.14 12.57
CA ALA A 11 -13.94 -14.11 13.09
C ALA A 11 -14.81 -13.51 11.99
N SER A 12 -14.16 -13.11 10.88
CA SER A 12 -14.82 -12.56 9.69
C SER A 12 -15.86 -13.54 9.12
N ARG A 13 -15.52 -14.83 9.02
CA ARG A 13 -16.41 -15.89 8.52
C ARG A 13 -17.60 -16.17 9.45
N ILE A 14 -17.40 -16.14 10.77
CA ILE A 14 -18.50 -16.30 11.75
C ILE A 14 -19.51 -15.16 11.61
N VAL A 15 -19.03 -13.90 11.61
CA VAL A 15 -19.89 -12.72 11.50
C VAL A 15 -20.64 -12.68 10.17
N GLU A 16 -19.94 -12.87 9.04
CA GLU A 16 -20.57 -12.88 7.72
C GLU A 16 -21.52 -14.07 7.52
N GLY A 17 -21.20 -15.25 8.08
CA GLY A 17 -22.07 -16.43 8.04
C GLY A 17 -23.36 -16.25 8.82
N LEU A 18 -23.29 -15.74 10.06
CA LEU A 18 -24.46 -15.43 10.89
C LEU A 18 -25.33 -14.34 10.25
N LYS A 19 -24.72 -13.27 9.74
CA LYS A 19 -25.41 -12.18 9.03
C LYS A 19 -26.08 -12.67 7.74
N GLY A 20 -25.36 -13.42 6.91
CA GLY A 20 -25.85 -13.98 5.64
C GLY A 20 -26.99 -15.00 5.81
N ARG A 21 -27.05 -15.69 6.96
CA ARG A 21 -28.16 -16.58 7.35
C ARG A 21 -29.29 -15.87 8.11
N GLY A 22 -29.22 -14.54 8.26
CA GLY A 22 -30.23 -13.74 8.96
C GLY A 22 -30.35 -14.07 10.47
N ARG A 23 -29.26 -14.52 11.11
CA ARG A 23 -29.24 -14.85 12.54
C ARG A 23 -29.00 -13.63 13.43
N ILE A 24 -28.28 -12.64 12.90
CA ILE A 24 -27.93 -11.39 13.57
C ILE A 24 -28.18 -10.21 12.62
N LEU A 25 -28.58 -9.08 13.18
CA LEU A 25 -28.51 -7.78 12.54
C LEU A 25 -27.36 -6.99 13.17
N VAL A 26 -26.55 -6.32 12.35
CA VAL A 26 -25.35 -5.61 12.79
C VAL A 26 -25.54 -4.13 12.50
N VAL A 27 -25.29 -3.28 13.50
CA VAL A 27 -25.44 -1.82 13.40
C VAL A 27 -24.65 -1.30 12.19
N LYS A 28 -25.20 -0.32 11.47
CA LYS A 28 -24.58 0.26 10.26
C LYS A 28 -23.13 0.72 10.52
N GLY A 29 -22.17 -0.02 9.96
CA GLY A 29 -20.72 0.20 10.11
C GLY A 29 -20.06 -0.61 11.23
N GLY A 30 -20.84 -1.23 12.12
CA GLY A 30 -20.36 -2.01 13.26
C GLY A 30 -19.67 -3.33 12.90
N THR A 31 -19.82 -3.85 11.68
CA THR A 31 -19.27 -5.15 11.27
C THR A 31 -17.77 -5.29 11.53
N ALA A 32 -16.98 -4.25 11.24
CA ALA A 32 -15.53 -4.29 11.46
C ALA A 32 -15.15 -4.31 12.95
N ALA A 33 -15.98 -3.70 13.82
CA ALA A 33 -15.77 -3.69 15.26
C ALA A 33 -16.27 -5.01 15.90
N LEU A 34 -17.40 -5.54 15.43
CA LEU A 34 -17.89 -6.87 15.80
C LEU A 34 -16.90 -7.98 15.45
N VAL A 35 -16.28 -7.92 14.26
CA VAL A 35 -15.22 -8.86 13.86
C VAL A 35 -14.01 -8.76 14.79
N ARG A 36 -13.60 -7.55 15.24
CA ARG A 36 -12.53 -7.40 16.25
C ARG A 36 -12.93 -8.00 17.59
N ALA A 37 -14.12 -7.69 18.10
CA ALA A 37 -14.60 -8.25 19.37
C ALA A 37 -14.69 -9.79 19.37
N VAL A 38 -14.95 -10.39 18.20
CA VAL A 38 -14.87 -11.85 18.02
C VAL A 38 -13.42 -12.33 17.93
N ASP A 39 -12.55 -11.65 17.18
CA ASP A 39 -11.11 -11.95 17.06
C ASP A 39 -10.42 -11.95 18.45
N ASP A 40 -10.65 -10.89 19.23
CA ASP A 40 -10.19 -10.72 20.61
C ASP A 40 -10.68 -11.86 21.52
N ALA A 41 -11.95 -12.27 21.39
CA ALA A 41 -12.54 -13.37 22.17
C ALA A 41 -12.04 -14.78 21.77
N MET A 42 -11.32 -14.90 20.66
CA MET A 42 -10.70 -16.14 20.18
C MET A 42 -9.18 -16.17 20.38
N SER A 43 -8.59 -15.02 20.71
CA SER A 43 -7.18 -14.90 21.09
C SER A 43 -6.83 -15.89 22.21
N GLY A 44 -5.68 -16.55 22.09
CA GLY A 44 -5.26 -17.62 23.00
C GLY A 44 -5.94 -18.99 22.83
N TYR A 45 -7.07 -19.09 22.09
CA TYR A 45 -7.73 -20.37 21.80
C TYR A 45 -7.37 -20.94 20.42
N VAL A 46 -7.20 -20.07 19.42
CA VAL A 46 -7.01 -20.48 18.00
C VAL A 46 -5.68 -21.20 17.77
N GLU A 47 -4.60 -20.76 18.43
CA GLU A 47 -3.26 -21.32 18.26
C GLU A 47 -3.16 -22.79 18.76
N PRO A 48 -3.53 -23.13 20.02
CA PRO A 48 -3.59 -24.53 20.47
C PRO A 48 -4.57 -25.41 19.68
N LEU A 49 -5.59 -24.84 19.04
CA LEU A 49 -6.50 -25.57 18.16
C LEU A 49 -5.90 -25.84 16.78
N ALA A 50 -5.14 -24.89 16.21
CA ALA A 50 -4.42 -25.07 14.96
C ALA A 50 -3.29 -26.10 15.09
N GLU A 51 -2.54 -26.06 16.20
CA GLU A 51 -1.53 -27.08 16.53
C GLU A 51 -2.12 -28.49 16.62
N ARG A 52 -3.30 -28.64 17.24
CA ARG A 52 -3.97 -29.96 17.35
C ARG A 52 -4.56 -30.41 16.02
N ALA A 53 -5.18 -29.50 15.26
CA ALA A 53 -5.71 -29.80 13.93
C ALA A 53 -4.61 -30.27 12.95
N LEU A 54 -3.38 -29.77 13.11
CA LEU A 54 -2.20 -30.23 12.36
C LEU A 54 -1.80 -31.69 12.65
N HIS A 55 -2.02 -32.19 13.87
CA HIS A 55 -1.59 -33.53 14.30
C HIS A 55 -2.72 -34.57 14.26
N ALA A 56 -3.99 -34.15 14.21
CA ALA A 56 -5.15 -35.04 14.18
C ALA A 56 -5.55 -35.39 12.74
N GLN A 57 -5.41 -36.67 12.36
CA GLN A 57 -5.87 -37.18 11.06
C GLN A 57 -7.39 -37.01 10.82
N ALA A 58 -8.18 -36.84 11.89
CA ALA A 58 -9.61 -36.57 11.83
C ALA A 58 -10.01 -35.44 12.80
N LEU A 59 -10.45 -34.31 12.23
CA LEU A 59 -10.79 -33.07 12.94
C LEU A 59 -12.08 -33.25 13.78
N GLY A 60 -11.92 -33.71 15.02
CA GLY A 60 -13.01 -33.84 16.00
C GLY A 60 -13.19 -35.22 16.61
N GLU A 61 -12.38 -36.22 16.26
CA GLU A 61 -12.33 -37.52 16.95
C GLU A 61 -11.67 -37.39 18.34
N ASP A 62 -10.58 -36.63 18.42
CA ASP A 62 -9.93 -36.29 19.69
C ASP A 62 -10.89 -35.54 20.65
N PRO A 63 -11.15 -36.09 21.86
CA PRO A 63 -12.00 -35.43 22.85
C PRO A 63 -11.42 -34.09 23.34
N ALA A 64 -10.09 -33.91 23.39
CA ALA A 64 -9.47 -32.68 23.89
C ALA A 64 -9.64 -31.51 22.90
N THR A 65 -9.56 -31.77 21.59
CA THR A 65 -9.90 -30.83 20.52
C THR A 65 -11.40 -30.54 20.50
N ARG A 66 -12.25 -31.56 20.70
CA ARG A 66 -13.71 -31.37 20.80
C ARG A 66 -14.09 -30.48 22.00
N GLU A 67 -13.43 -30.65 23.15
CA GLU A 67 -13.63 -29.79 24.32
C GLU A 67 -13.12 -28.37 24.08
N ALA A 68 -11.92 -28.20 23.50
CA ALA A 68 -11.37 -26.89 23.17
C ALA A 68 -12.27 -26.11 22.18
N LEU A 69 -12.81 -26.78 21.16
CA LEU A 69 -13.81 -26.20 20.24
C LEU A 69 -15.10 -25.79 20.97
N SER A 70 -15.57 -26.57 21.95
CA SER A 70 -16.74 -26.23 22.75
C SER A 70 -16.50 -24.97 23.60
N ARG A 71 -15.33 -24.89 24.27
CA ARG A 71 -14.91 -23.73 25.08
C ARG A 71 -14.79 -22.46 24.21
N LEU A 72 -14.15 -22.55 23.04
CA LEU A 72 -14.07 -21.49 22.03
C LEU A 72 -15.46 -21.02 21.59
N THR A 73 -16.33 -21.97 21.20
CA THR A 73 -17.71 -21.69 20.75
C THR A 73 -18.50 -20.93 21.81
N GLY A 74 -18.38 -21.33 23.08
CA GLY A 74 -19.03 -20.66 24.20
C GLY A 74 -18.52 -19.22 24.41
N HIS A 75 -17.21 -19.00 24.32
CA HIS A 75 -16.60 -17.66 24.44
C HIS A 75 -17.00 -16.74 23.29
N VAL A 76 -16.92 -17.22 22.05
CA VAL A 76 -17.34 -16.45 20.86
C VAL A 76 -18.83 -16.12 20.92
N THR A 77 -19.69 -17.07 21.30
CA THR A 77 -21.13 -16.81 21.38
C THR A 77 -21.45 -15.83 22.52
N GLN A 78 -20.75 -15.90 23.64
CA GLN A 78 -20.88 -14.91 24.71
C GLN A 78 -20.41 -13.51 24.26
N ALA A 79 -19.29 -13.41 23.54
CA ALA A 79 -18.77 -12.13 23.02
C ALA A 79 -19.69 -11.52 21.95
N LEU A 80 -20.22 -12.34 21.04
CA LEU A 80 -21.24 -11.93 20.06
C LEU A 80 -22.48 -11.37 20.77
N LEU A 81 -23.10 -12.16 21.65
CA LEU A 81 -24.36 -11.79 22.32
C LEU A 81 -24.20 -10.64 23.34
N ALA A 82 -22.98 -10.30 23.73
CA ALA A 82 -22.67 -9.14 24.57
C ALA A 82 -22.19 -7.91 23.79
N SER A 83 -22.06 -7.98 22.45
CA SER A 83 -21.52 -6.89 21.64
C SER A 83 -22.54 -5.79 21.38
N GLU A 84 -22.19 -4.55 21.75
CA GLU A 84 -22.93 -3.32 21.43
C GLU A 84 -23.02 -3.00 19.93
N HIS A 85 -22.37 -3.80 19.07
CA HIS A 85 -22.40 -3.64 17.61
C HIS A 85 -23.51 -4.47 16.95
N LEU A 86 -24.25 -5.28 17.72
CA LEU A 86 -25.47 -5.95 17.25
C LEU A 86 -26.69 -5.03 17.41
N GLU A 87 -27.56 -5.05 16.41
CA GLU A 87 -28.84 -4.34 16.40
C GLU A 87 -29.98 -5.26 16.86
N ASP A 88 -29.96 -6.53 16.45
CA ASP A 88 -30.89 -7.58 16.90
C ASP A 88 -30.29 -8.99 16.70
N VAL A 89 -30.85 -10.00 17.36
CA VAL A 89 -30.46 -11.42 17.27
C VAL A 89 -31.71 -12.29 17.07
N PHE A 90 -31.95 -12.69 15.82
CA PHE A 90 -33.12 -13.47 15.39
C PHE A 90 -32.96 -14.99 15.62
N ALA A 91 -32.13 -15.41 16.57
CA ALA A 91 -31.74 -16.80 16.76
C ALA A 91 -31.52 -17.15 18.23
N ASP A 92 -32.04 -18.30 18.67
CA ASP A 92 -31.75 -18.83 19.99
C ASP A 92 -30.23 -19.00 20.19
N ARG A 93 -29.76 -18.82 21.42
CA ARG A 93 -28.34 -19.01 21.78
C ARG A 93 -27.77 -20.35 21.29
N SER A 94 -28.55 -21.44 21.38
CA SER A 94 -28.15 -22.78 20.93
C SER A 94 -28.11 -22.96 19.39
N VAL A 95 -28.74 -22.05 18.64
CA VAL A 95 -28.59 -21.92 17.18
C VAL A 95 -27.31 -21.15 16.89
N VAL A 96 -27.05 -20.03 17.58
CA VAL A 96 -25.81 -19.24 17.43
C VAL A 96 -24.58 -20.09 17.78
N GLU A 97 -24.58 -20.80 18.91
CA GLU A 97 -23.49 -21.71 19.31
C GLU A 97 -23.23 -22.79 18.25
N ARG A 98 -24.27 -23.33 17.59
CA ARG A 98 -24.11 -24.32 16.52
C ARG A 98 -23.52 -23.71 15.26
N GLU A 99 -24.06 -22.57 14.82
CA GLU A 99 -23.61 -21.86 13.62
C GLU A 99 -22.15 -21.37 13.78
N VAL A 100 -21.75 -20.96 15.00
CA VAL A 100 -20.36 -20.65 15.40
C VAL A 100 -19.47 -21.90 15.35
N LEU A 101 -19.88 -23.01 15.95
CA LEU A 101 -19.12 -24.26 15.96
C LEU A 101 -18.89 -24.81 14.55
N ASP A 102 -19.92 -24.80 13.70
CA ASP A 102 -19.83 -25.31 12.34
C ASP A 102 -19.01 -24.37 11.44
N ALA A 103 -19.07 -23.05 11.65
CA ALA A 103 -18.16 -22.10 11.00
C ALA A 103 -16.70 -22.26 11.45
N ALA A 104 -16.45 -22.49 12.75
CA ALA A 104 -15.11 -22.73 13.28
C ALA A 104 -14.52 -24.05 12.77
N ARG A 105 -15.32 -25.13 12.72
CA ARG A 105 -14.95 -26.41 12.10
C ARG A 105 -14.60 -26.27 10.62
N LEU A 106 -15.44 -25.58 9.85
CA LEU A 106 -15.20 -25.34 8.42
C LEU A 106 -13.91 -24.54 8.20
N ALA A 107 -13.71 -23.46 8.97
CA ALA A 107 -12.51 -22.64 8.87
C ALA A 107 -11.23 -23.41 9.28
N LEU A 108 -11.29 -24.27 10.31
CA LEU A 108 -10.17 -25.13 10.69
C LEU A 108 -9.90 -26.25 9.66
N HIS A 109 -10.94 -26.86 9.09
CA HIS A 109 -10.80 -27.85 8.03
C HIS A 109 -10.16 -27.25 6.78
N GLU A 110 -10.61 -26.07 6.34
CA GLU A 110 -9.99 -25.34 5.22
C GLU A 110 -8.55 -24.91 5.55
N ALA A 111 -8.27 -24.49 6.79
CA ALA A 111 -6.92 -24.18 7.23
C ALA A 111 -5.99 -25.41 7.16
N SER A 112 -6.44 -26.59 7.62
CA SER A 112 -5.69 -27.84 7.48
C SER A 112 -5.55 -28.33 6.03
N ALA A 113 -6.59 -28.16 5.20
CA ALA A 113 -6.52 -28.51 3.77
C ALA A 113 -5.48 -27.64 3.03
N THR A 114 -5.44 -26.35 3.36
CA THR A 114 -4.45 -25.39 2.82
C THR A 114 -3.03 -25.64 3.35
N GLN A 115 -2.85 -26.49 4.36
CA GLN A 115 -1.54 -26.95 4.83
C GLN A 115 -1.04 -28.22 4.11
N GLY A 116 -1.95 -29.01 3.50
CA GLY A 116 -1.57 -30.17 2.69
C GLY A 116 -0.96 -29.78 1.34
N GLU A 117 -1.48 -28.71 0.73
CA GLU A 117 -0.91 -28.04 -0.45
C GLU A 117 -0.55 -26.60 -0.07
N ALA A 118 0.51 -26.42 0.74
CA ALA A 118 0.94 -25.13 1.29
C ALA A 118 1.59 -24.17 0.26
N VAL A 119 1.04 -24.15 -0.96
CA VAL A 119 1.49 -23.33 -2.09
C VAL A 119 1.24 -21.85 -1.80
N VAL A 120 2.31 -21.05 -1.82
CA VAL A 120 2.24 -19.60 -1.64
C VAL A 120 1.95 -18.94 -2.99
N ARG A 121 1.03 -17.98 -2.99
CA ARG A 121 0.71 -17.14 -4.15
C ARG A 121 1.22 -15.72 -3.90
N VAL A 122 1.82 -15.13 -4.93
CA VAL A 122 2.31 -13.75 -4.90
C VAL A 122 1.70 -13.00 -6.09
N GLU A 123 0.87 -12.01 -5.80
CA GLU A 123 0.29 -11.11 -6.80
C GLU A 123 1.27 -9.97 -7.08
N LEU A 124 1.90 -9.97 -8.26
CA LEU A 124 2.98 -9.02 -8.59
C LEU A 124 2.52 -7.55 -8.61
N ASP A 125 1.21 -7.29 -8.70
CA ASP A 125 0.63 -5.96 -8.58
C ASP A 125 0.67 -5.37 -7.15
N LEU A 126 0.73 -6.21 -6.12
CA LEU A 126 0.69 -5.78 -4.72
C LEU A 126 2.08 -5.40 -4.18
N LEU A 127 3.15 -5.80 -4.87
CA LEU A 127 4.57 -5.61 -4.49
C LEU A 127 5.09 -4.18 -4.67
N GLY A 128 4.19 -3.19 -4.75
CA GLY A 128 4.54 -1.79 -5.00
C GLY A 128 4.84 -1.47 -6.47
N TYR A 129 4.89 -0.17 -6.77
CA TYR A 129 4.86 0.34 -8.15
C TYR A 129 6.02 -0.15 -9.04
N VAL A 130 7.26 -0.15 -8.52
CA VAL A 130 8.45 -0.56 -9.29
C VAL A 130 8.37 -2.04 -9.67
N ALA A 131 8.12 -2.93 -8.70
CA ALA A 131 7.99 -4.36 -8.94
C ALA A 131 6.78 -4.70 -9.84
N ALA A 132 5.62 -4.11 -9.58
CA ALA A 132 4.42 -4.28 -10.41
C ALA A 132 4.64 -3.79 -11.86
N THR A 133 5.39 -2.71 -12.04
CA THR A 133 5.75 -2.18 -13.36
C THR A 133 6.78 -3.06 -14.06
N ALA A 134 7.76 -3.59 -13.32
CA ALA A 134 8.72 -4.56 -13.83
C ALA A 134 8.02 -5.85 -14.29
N GLY A 135 7.13 -6.43 -13.49
CA GLY A 135 6.32 -7.60 -13.86
C GLY A 135 5.43 -7.38 -15.10
N LYS A 136 5.00 -6.14 -15.37
CA LYS A 136 4.23 -5.77 -16.58
C LYS A 136 5.07 -5.55 -17.84
N ARG A 137 6.37 -5.28 -17.70
CA ARG A 137 7.26 -4.85 -18.81
C ARG A 137 8.44 -5.78 -19.08
N ALA A 138 8.78 -6.66 -18.14
CA ALA A 138 9.84 -7.65 -18.29
C ALA A 138 9.54 -8.63 -19.42
N ARG A 139 10.58 -9.09 -20.11
CA ARG A 139 10.46 -10.22 -21.04
C ARG A 139 10.07 -11.48 -20.24
N PRO A 140 9.15 -12.33 -20.70
CA PRO A 140 8.66 -13.47 -19.93
C PRO A 140 9.78 -14.39 -19.39
N GLU A 141 10.82 -14.67 -20.20
CA GLU A 141 11.98 -15.45 -19.76
C GLU A 141 12.78 -14.78 -18.63
N SER A 142 12.96 -13.45 -18.68
CA SER A 142 13.66 -12.68 -17.65
C SER A 142 12.83 -12.62 -16.36
N LEU A 143 11.52 -12.51 -16.50
CA LEU A 143 10.56 -12.49 -15.39
C LEU A 143 10.50 -13.84 -14.67
N VAL A 144 10.32 -14.95 -15.39
CA VAL A 144 10.33 -16.29 -14.81
C VAL A 144 11.65 -16.57 -14.11
N ARG A 145 12.80 -16.23 -14.70
CA ARG A 145 14.12 -16.38 -14.04
C ARG A 145 14.29 -15.51 -12.80
N ALA A 146 13.64 -14.35 -12.71
CA ALA A 146 13.65 -13.51 -11.51
C ALA A 146 12.81 -14.15 -10.41
N LEU A 147 11.61 -14.64 -10.75
CA LEU A 147 10.75 -15.38 -9.83
C LEU A 147 11.40 -16.69 -9.34
N GLU A 148 12.11 -17.43 -10.20
CA GLU A 148 12.89 -18.62 -9.81
C GLU A 148 13.98 -18.30 -8.77
N ARG A 149 14.69 -17.16 -8.92
CA ARG A 149 15.70 -16.72 -7.94
C ARG A 149 15.06 -16.25 -6.64
N ALA A 150 13.99 -15.45 -6.71
CA ALA A 150 13.25 -15.01 -5.54
C ALA A 150 12.74 -16.20 -4.70
N GLY A 151 12.19 -17.22 -5.37
CA GLY A 151 11.86 -18.50 -4.74
C GLY A 151 13.06 -19.12 -4.04
N HIS A 152 14.19 -19.29 -4.75
CA HIS A 152 15.39 -19.89 -4.17
C HIS A 152 15.95 -19.11 -2.96
N VAL A 153 15.87 -17.78 -2.97
CA VAL A 153 16.26 -16.92 -1.83
C VAL A 153 15.37 -17.13 -0.61
N ALA A 154 14.05 -17.25 -0.81
CA ALA A 154 13.08 -17.47 0.26
C ALA A 154 12.91 -18.95 0.68
N GLY A 155 13.58 -19.92 0.01
CA GLY A 155 13.41 -21.35 0.30
C GLY A 155 12.12 -21.95 -0.28
N ALA A 156 11.75 -21.57 -1.51
CA ALA A 156 10.65 -22.14 -2.26
C ALA A 156 11.00 -22.35 -3.74
N ARG A 157 10.21 -23.17 -4.44
CA ARG A 157 10.33 -23.37 -5.90
C ARG A 157 9.17 -22.70 -6.61
N LEU A 158 9.45 -21.91 -7.64
CA LEU A 158 8.41 -21.48 -8.57
C LEU A 158 7.80 -22.71 -9.25
N GLN A 159 6.49 -22.89 -9.11
CA GLN A 159 5.73 -23.98 -9.69
C GLN A 159 5.09 -23.54 -11.01
N THR A 160 4.42 -22.38 -11.01
CA THR A 160 3.84 -21.75 -12.21
C THR A 160 3.84 -20.22 -12.08
N TYR A 161 3.66 -19.54 -13.21
CA TYR A 161 3.39 -18.10 -13.27
C TYR A 161 2.25 -17.87 -14.28
N ASP A 162 1.19 -17.18 -13.87
CA ASP A 162 0.09 -16.77 -14.74
C ASP A 162 0.32 -15.32 -15.22
N PRO A 163 0.65 -15.08 -16.51
CA PRO A 163 0.90 -13.73 -17.03
C PRO A 163 -0.37 -12.90 -17.22
N ALA A 164 -1.57 -13.51 -17.20
CA ALA A 164 -2.85 -12.80 -17.31
C ALA A 164 -3.31 -12.24 -15.95
N GLN A 165 -3.15 -13.03 -14.88
CA GLN A 165 -3.40 -12.56 -13.50
C GLN A 165 -2.20 -11.82 -12.89
N ARG A 166 -0.98 -12.03 -13.43
CA ARG A 166 0.30 -11.65 -12.81
C ARG A 166 0.48 -12.27 -11.41
N GLU A 167 0.04 -13.52 -11.27
CA GLU A 167 0.18 -14.33 -10.06
C GLU A 167 1.34 -15.33 -10.23
N ALA A 168 2.31 -15.31 -9.30
CA ALA A 168 3.37 -16.30 -9.20
C ALA A 168 3.06 -17.30 -8.09
N VAL A 169 3.26 -18.59 -8.38
CA VAL A 169 2.79 -19.72 -7.58
C VAL A 169 3.99 -20.54 -7.12
N PHE A 170 4.23 -20.61 -5.81
CA PHE A 170 5.44 -21.14 -5.21
C PHE A 170 5.16 -22.33 -4.28
N HIS A 171 5.90 -23.42 -4.45
CA HIS A 171 5.89 -24.55 -3.51
C HIS A 171 7.01 -24.39 -2.48
N PRO A 172 6.74 -24.38 -1.16
CA PRO A 172 7.77 -24.33 -0.12
C PRO A 172 8.78 -25.48 -0.23
N GLU A 173 10.05 -25.24 0.09
CA GLU A 173 11.01 -26.30 0.41
C GLU A 173 11.00 -26.60 1.92
N PRO A 174 11.21 -27.85 2.36
CA PRO A 174 11.43 -28.15 3.77
C PRO A 174 12.80 -27.62 4.25
N PRO A 175 12.92 -27.08 5.49
CA PRO A 175 11.88 -26.98 6.52
C PRO A 175 10.91 -25.81 6.30
N ALA A 176 9.64 -26.01 6.64
CA ALA A 176 8.59 -25.02 6.44
C ALA A 176 8.80 -23.76 7.32
N ASN A 177 9.16 -22.64 6.69
CA ASN A 177 9.22 -21.33 7.34
C ASN A 177 7.80 -20.78 7.58
N PRO A 178 7.42 -20.38 8.82
CA PRO A 178 6.09 -19.83 9.11
C PRO A 178 5.78 -18.50 8.41
N ASP A 179 6.79 -17.72 8.06
CA ASP A 179 6.69 -16.35 7.51
C ASP A 179 7.08 -16.28 6.02
N LEU A 180 7.31 -17.44 5.38
CA LEU A 180 7.68 -17.62 3.97
C LEU A 180 6.90 -16.76 2.96
N HIS A 181 5.63 -16.46 3.23
CA HIS A 181 4.81 -15.62 2.35
C HIS A 181 5.35 -14.19 2.26
N LEU A 182 5.79 -13.61 3.38
CA LEU A 182 6.38 -12.28 3.44
C LEU A 182 7.78 -12.27 2.82
N GLU A 183 8.59 -13.30 3.11
CA GLU A 183 9.92 -13.46 2.51
C GLU A 183 9.85 -13.63 0.98
N LEU A 184 8.81 -14.29 0.45
CA LEU A 184 8.56 -14.38 -0.98
C LEU A 184 8.08 -13.06 -1.58
N GLU A 185 7.23 -12.29 -0.90
CA GLU A 185 6.83 -10.95 -1.36
C GLU A 185 8.03 -10.00 -1.43
N GLU A 186 8.89 -10.00 -0.40
CA GLU A 186 10.13 -9.22 -0.34
C GLU A 186 11.14 -9.68 -1.41
N ALA A 187 11.45 -10.97 -1.50
CA ALA A 187 12.42 -11.48 -2.47
C ALA A 187 11.96 -11.31 -3.93
N VAL A 188 10.65 -11.40 -4.21
CA VAL A 188 10.12 -11.10 -5.55
C VAL A 188 10.17 -9.59 -5.83
N ALA A 189 9.85 -8.73 -4.85
CA ALA A 189 9.98 -7.28 -5.03
C ALA A 189 11.42 -6.87 -5.35
N ASP A 190 12.40 -7.41 -4.62
CA ASP A 190 13.84 -7.16 -4.85
C ASP A 190 14.32 -7.66 -6.21
N GLU A 191 14.01 -8.91 -6.60
CA GLU A 191 14.43 -9.45 -7.89
C GLU A 191 13.76 -8.75 -9.09
N LEU A 192 12.56 -8.20 -8.91
CA LEU A 192 11.90 -7.35 -9.91
C LEU A 192 12.48 -5.93 -9.95
N CYS A 193 12.89 -5.36 -8.82
CA CYS A 193 13.65 -4.10 -8.79
C CYS A 193 15.03 -4.27 -9.46
N ALA A 194 15.70 -5.40 -9.24
CA ALA A 194 17.00 -5.71 -9.84
C ALA A 194 16.93 -5.77 -11.38
N LEU A 195 15.81 -6.18 -11.99
CA LEU A 195 15.61 -6.09 -13.44
C LEU A 195 15.59 -4.63 -13.95
N VAL A 196 15.11 -3.68 -13.13
CA VAL A 196 15.13 -2.25 -13.46
C VAL A 196 16.54 -1.67 -13.29
N GLU A 197 17.22 -1.98 -12.18
CA GLU A 197 18.59 -1.51 -11.91
C GLU A 197 19.60 -2.00 -12.97
N GLN A 198 19.42 -3.22 -13.47
CA GLN A 198 20.23 -3.80 -14.55
C GLN A 198 19.91 -3.23 -15.94
N GLY A 199 18.90 -2.36 -16.07
CA GLY A 199 18.41 -1.84 -17.35
C GLY A 199 17.71 -2.89 -18.23
N ALA A 200 17.29 -4.02 -17.67
CA ALA A 200 16.52 -5.04 -18.38
C ALA A 200 15.03 -4.64 -18.53
N VAL A 201 14.56 -3.69 -17.69
CA VAL A 201 13.25 -3.06 -17.81
C VAL A 201 13.36 -1.54 -17.62
N GLU A 202 12.86 -0.78 -18.58
CA GLU A 202 12.67 0.67 -18.43
C GLU A 202 11.32 0.97 -17.73
N LEU A 203 11.38 1.76 -16.65
CA LEU A 203 10.18 2.32 -16.02
C LEU A 203 9.52 3.37 -16.95
N PRO A 204 8.20 3.63 -16.82
CA PRO A 204 7.55 4.76 -17.46
C PRO A 204 8.25 6.06 -17.08
N THR A 205 8.56 6.88 -18.07
CA THR A 205 9.03 8.25 -17.87
C THR A 205 7.93 9.24 -18.23
N LEU A 206 7.86 10.33 -17.47
CA LEU A 206 6.94 11.43 -17.69
C LEU A 206 7.77 12.63 -18.10
N GLU A 207 7.63 13.04 -19.36
CA GLU A 207 8.28 14.23 -19.90
C GLU A 207 7.40 15.46 -19.68
N ARG A 208 8.03 16.58 -19.30
CA ARG A 208 7.42 17.90 -19.22
C ARG A 208 8.38 18.95 -19.76
N THR A 209 7.84 19.95 -20.42
CA THR A 209 8.58 21.14 -20.87
C THR A 209 7.92 22.36 -20.28
N ALA A 210 8.68 23.20 -19.60
CA ALA A 210 8.18 24.41 -18.96
C ALA A 210 8.97 25.65 -19.43
N PRO A 211 8.31 26.80 -19.67
CA PRO A 211 9.00 28.02 -20.05
C PRO A 211 9.77 28.63 -18.88
N LEU A 212 10.89 29.26 -19.19
CA LEU A 212 11.66 30.12 -18.28
C LEU A 212 11.19 31.56 -18.41
N THR A 213 11.36 32.37 -17.35
CA THR A 213 11.04 33.80 -17.39
C THR A 213 11.95 34.60 -18.32
N HIS A 214 13.19 34.14 -18.52
CA HIS A 214 14.21 34.78 -19.36
C HIS A 214 15.00 33.74 -20.17
N GLU A 215 15.55 34.15 -21.32
CA GLU A 215 16.40 33.30 -22.14
C GLU A 215 17.81 33.17 -21.54
N VAL A 216 18.27 31.94 -21.35
CA VAL A 216 19.55 31.61 -20.70
C VAL A 216 20.61 31.29 -21.76
N SER A 217 21.64 32.14 -21.84
CA SER A 217 22.76 31.95 -22.77
C SER A 217 23.55 30.67 -22.48
N PRO A 218 24.33 30.13 -23.45
CA PRO A 218 25.18 28.96 -23.20
C PRO A 218 26.19 29.16 -22.05
N SER A 219 26.71 30.37 -21.91
CA SER A 219 27.61 30.78 -20.81
C SER A 219 26.91 30.77 -19.44
N GLU A 220 25.67 31.24 -19.37
CA GLU A 220 24.89 31.23 -18.14
C GLU A 220 24.46 29.82 -17.77
N ARG A 221 24.02 28.99 -18.73
CA ARG A 221 23.70 27.57 -18.49
C ARG A 221 24.86 26.85 -17.79
N ALA A 222 26.08 27.01 -18.29
CA ALA A 222 27.28 26.42 -17.70
C ALA A 222 27.60 26.96 -16.29
N ARG A 223 27.40 28.27 -16.05
CA ARG A 223 27.58 28.90 -14.72
C ARG A 223 26.52 28.44 -13.71
N LEU A 224 25.27 28.30 -14.16
CA LEU A 224 24.10 28.05 -13.32
C LEU A 224 23.86 26.57 -13.02
N THR A 225 24.40 25.63 -13.81
CA THR A 225 24.14 24.18 -13.71
C THR A 225 24.09 23.69 -12.25
N ARG A 226 25.10 24.02 -11.43
CA ARG A 226 25.18 23.59 -10.01
C ARG A 226 24.05 24.14 -9.11
N LEU A 227 23.47 25.29 -9.44
CA LEU A 227 22.29 25.84 -8.75
C LEU A 227 21.01 25.11 -9.18
N ILE A 228 20.89 24.81 -10.47
CA ILE A 228 19.77 24.01 -11.01
C ILE A 228 19.79 22.58 -10.43
N ASP A 229 20.97 21.96 -10.36
CA ASP A 229 21.15 20.63 -9.76
C ASP A 229 20.75 20.61 -8.28
N ARG A 230 21.10 21.68 -7.55
CA ARG A 230 20.71 21.87 -6.16
C ARG A 230 19.20 22.07 -6.03
N ALA A 231 18.58 22.83 -6.93
CA ALA A 231 17.15 23.07 -6.95
C ALA A 231 16.34 21.81 -7.25
N ALA A 232 16.73 21.06 -8.28
CA ALA A 232 16.14 19.77 -8.60
C ALA A 232 16.36 18.73 -7.48
N THR A 233 17.48 18.84 -6.74
CA THR A 233 17.69 18.01 -5.54
C THR A 233 16.77 18.41 -4.38
N ARG A 234 16.43 19.70 -4.22
CA ARG A 234 15.47 20.19 -3.20
C ARG A 234 14.01 19.87 -3.51
N THR A 235 13.66 19.78 -4.79
CA THR A 235 12.27 19.64 -5.28
C THR A 235 12.03 18.25 -5.87
N LEU A 236 12.54 17.98 -7.07
CA LEU A 236 12.28 16.76 -7.84
C LEU A 236 12.78 15.47 -7.17
N ARG A 237 13.92 15.52 -6.46
CA ARG A 237 14.51 14.34 -5.77
C ARG A 237 14.12 14.22 -4.30
N ARG A 238 13.46 15.22 -3.71
CA ARG A 238 13.02 15.18 -2.31
C ARG A 238 11.92 14.15 -2.08
N THR A 239 11.19 13.78 -3.13
CA THR A 239 10.19 12.70 -3.14
C THR A 239 10.82 11.31 -3.38
N GLY A 240 12.15 11.21 -3.50
CA GLY A 240 12.87 9.95 -3.76
C GLY A 240 13.06 9.63 -5.24
N ASN A 241 12.31 10.28 -6.13
CA ASN A 241 12.28 9.95 -7.56
C ASN A 241 13.54 10.32 -8.34
N THR A 242 13.80 9.55 -9.39
CA THR A 242 14.84 9.84 -10.36
C THR A 242 14.34 10.87 -11.37
N ALA A 243 14.95 12.05 -11.35
CA ALA A 243 14.68 13.12 -12.30
C ALA A 243 15.97 13.60 -13.00
N THR A 244 15.82 13.97 -14.26
CA THR A 244 16.84 14.62 -15.10
C THR A 244 16.24 15.84 -15.81
N TRP A 245 17.06 16.82 -16.13
CA TRP A 245 16.64 18.10 -16.72
C TRP A 245 17.66 18.57 -17.76
N ALA A 246 17.18 19.30 -18.77
CA ALA A 246 18.00 19.96 -19.77
C ALA A 246 17.36 21.29 -20.19
N ILE A 247 18.18 22.26 -20.56
CA ILE A 247 17.76 23.53 -21.16
C ILE A 247 18.24 23.52 -22.62
N PRO A 248 17.45 22.97 -23.56
CA PRO A 248 17.91 22.73 -24.93
C PRO A 248 18.04 24.04 -25.73
N ASP A 249 16.97 24.84 -25.76
CA ASP A 249 16.86 26.09 -26.51
C ASP A 249 17.47 27.28 -25.74
N GLY A 250 17.36 27.31 -24.41
CA GLY A 250 17.65 28.47 -23.56
C GLY A 250 16.38 29.13 -23.00
N ARG A 251 15.20 28.81 -23.53
CA ARG A 251 13.90 29.42 -23.19
C ARG A 251 12.98 28.46 -22.42
N SER A 252 13.27 27.17 -22.43
CA SER A 252 12.49 26.15 -21.75
C SER A 252 13.38 25.15 -21.01
N VAL A 253 12.81 24.49 -20.00
CA VAL A 253 13.40 23.34 -19.32
C VAL A 253 12.62 22.11 -19.70
N ARG A 254 13.31 21.16 -20.34
CA ARG A 254 12.83 19.79 -20.53
C ARG A 254 13.18 19.00 -19.26
N ILE A 255 12.19 18.39 -18.64
CA ILE A 255 12.31 17.58 -17.43
C ILE A 255 11.80 16.17 -17.77
N VAL A 256 12.63 15.17 -17.50
CA VAL A 256 12.25 13.76 -17.64
C VAL A 256 12.24 13.15 -16.24
N TYR A 257 11.05 12.74 -15.81
CA TYR A 257 10.75 12.26 -14.46
C TYR A 257 10.43 10.77 -14.48
N THR A 258 11.10 9.99 -13.64
CA THR A 258 10.82 8.56 -13.44
C THR A 258 10.18 8.39 -12.07
N PRO A 259 8.84 8.27 -11.98
CA PRO A 259 8.16 8.02 -10.72
C PRO A 259 8.51 6.63 -10.16
N LEU A 260 8.59 6.53 -8.84
CA LEU A 260 8.84 5.29 -8.10
C LEU A 260 7.60 4.81 -7.34
N SER A 261 6.55 5.63 -7.22
CA SER A 261 5.20 5.22 -6.78
C SER A 261 4.09 5.75 -7.69
N GLU A 262 2.88 5.21 -7.53
CA GLU A 262 1.69 5.78 -8.19
C GLU A 262 1.36 7.20 -7.73
N LEU A 263 1.76 7.60 -6.52
CA LEU A 263 1.51 8.95 -6.02
C LEU A 263 2.41 9.95 -6.75
N ASP A 264 3.70 9.62 -6.91
CA ASP A 264 4.66 10.44 -7.66
C ASP A 264 4.26 10.61 -9.13
N ALA A 265 3.64 9.58 -9.72
CA ALA A 265 3.13 9.63 -11.09
C ALA A 265 1.90 10.55 -11.25
N ARG A 266 1.15 10.80 -10.16
CA ARG A 266 -0.01 11.71 -10.13
C ARG A 266 0.40 13.14 -9.78
N ASP A 267 1.31 13.30 -8.81
CA ASP A 267 1.73 14.59 -8.27
C ASP A 267 2.90 15.22 -9.06
N VAL A 268 3.40 14.56 -10.11
CA VAL A 268 4.51 15.01 -10.98
C VAL A 268 4.38 16.47 -11.42
N ASP A 269 3.17 16.92 -11.79
CA ASP A 269 2.92 18.27 -12.29
C ASP A 269 3.05 19.33 -11.18
N ILE A 270 2.75 18.96 -9.93
CA ILE A 270 2.98 19.80 -8.75
C ILE A 270 4.48 19.93 -8.48
N HIS A 271 5.23 18.83 -8.58
CA HIS A 271 6.68 18.81 -8.37
C HIS A 271 7.43 19.59 -9.47
N VAL A 272 7.00 19.46 -10.73
CA VAL A 272 7.51 20.23 -11.87
C VAL A 272 7.22 21.72 -11.70
N ALA A 273 5.99 22.11 -11.35
CA ALA A 273 5.65 23.51 -11.11
C ALA A 273 6.49 24.14 -9.97
N ALA A 274 6.69 23.41 -8.87
CA ALA A 274 7.52 23.87 -7.75
C ALA A 274 9.00 24.04 -8.14
N PHE A 275 9.56 23.09 -8.91
CA PHE A 275 10.94 23.19 -9.43
C PHE A 275 11.11 24.39 -10.39
N VAL A 276 10.16 24.60 -11.30
CA VAL A 276 10.19 25.71 -12.27
C VAL A 276 10.06 27.06 -11.56
N ALA A 277 9.23 27.17 -10.52
CA ALA A 277 9.15 28.36 -9.68
C ALA A 277 10.49 28.66 -8.99
N GLU A 278 11.11 27.66 -8.34
CA GLU A 278 12.41 27.81 -7.68
C GLU A 278 13.52 28.20 -8.67
N LEU A 279 13.50 27.64 -9.88
CA LEU A 279 14.46 27.96 -10.94
C LEU A 279 14.28 29.37 -11.49
N ASN A 280 13.04 29.82 -11.70
CA ASN A 280 12.77 31.20 -12.12
C ASN A 280 13.18 32.22 -11.05
N THR A 281 13.09 31.89 -9.74
CA THR A 281 13.70 32.69 -8.68
C THR A 281 15.22 32.76 -8.80
N LEU A 282 15.89 31.61 -8.98
CA LEU A 282 17.35 31.55 -9.15
C LEU A 282 17.85 32.30 -10.39
N LEU A 283 17.03 32.37 -11.45
CA LEU A 283 17.34 33.15 -12.66
C LEU A 283 17.17 34.65 -12.42
N ALA A 284 16.12 35.08 -11.71
CA ALA A 284 15.94 36.48 -11.31
C ALA A 284 17.09 36.96 -10.40
N ASP A 285 17.46 36.16 -9.39
CA ASP A 285 18.60 36.45 -8.50
C ASP A 285 19.94 36.51 -9.25
N ALA A 286 20.12 35.69 -10.30
CA ALA A 286 21.34 35.67 -11.10
C ALA A 286 21.43 36.80 -12.15
N GLY A 287 20.28 37.32 -12.60
CA GLY A 287 20.15 38.46 -13.50
C GLY A 287 20.10 39.82 -12.79
N ALA A 288 19.87 39.84 -11.48
CA ALA A 288 19.97 41.05 -10.67
C ALA A 288 21.39 41.65 -10.78
N PRO A 289 21.54 42.94 -11.17
CA PRO A 289 22.85 43.57 -11.18
C PRO A 289 23.43 43.56 -9.76
N PRO A 290 24.74 43.29 -9.58
CA PRO A 290 25.34 43.30 -8.26
C PRO A 290 25.18 44.72 -7.68
N ILE A 291 24.43 44.84 -6.58
CA ILE A 291 24.23 46.12 -5.91
C ILE A 291 25.56 46.49 -5.25
N THR A 292 26.43 47.13 -6.02
CA THR A 292 27.64 47.79 -5.54
C THR A 292 27.22 49.02 -4.75
N SER A 293 26.83 48.79 -3.49
CA SER A 293 26.47 49.81 -2.49
C SER A 293 27.70 50.61 -2.06
N GLN A 294 28.38 51.25 -3.01
CA GLN A 294 29.36 52.29 -2.76
C GLN A 294 28.58 53.54 -2.31
N PRO A 295 28.77 54.05 -1.08
CA PRO A 295 28.03 55.21 -0.63
C PRO A 295 28.46 56.44 -1.43
N ALA A 296 27.58 56.92 -2.32
CA ALA A 296 27.77 58.20 -2.97
C ALA A 296 27.68 59.33 -1.92
N PRO A 297 28.60 60.30 -1.91
CA PRO A 297 28.50 61.44 -1.00
C PRO A 297 27.26 62.29 -1.36
N PRO A 298 26.61 62.94 -0.37
CA PRO A 298 25.39 63.69 -0.61
C PRO A 298 25.66 64.94 -1.45
N ALA A 299 25.20 64.92 -2.71
CA ALA A 299 25.10 66.12 -3.53
C ALA A 299 23.94 67.02 -3.03
N ALA A 300 24.13 68.34 -3.08
CA ALA A 300 23.13 69.30 -2.65
C ALA A 300 21.92 69.35 -3.60
N ALA A 301 20.76 69.75 -3.08
CA ALA A 301 19.52 69.88 -3.86
C ALA A 301 19.43 71.23 -4.60
N GLU A 302 18.85 71.21 -5.80
CA GLU A 302 18.35 72.40 -6.49
C GLU A 302 16.89 72.20 -6.98
N PRO A 303 16.14 73.30 -7.25
CA PRO A 303 14.67 73.27 -7.30
C PRO A 303 14.06 72.99 -8.69
N PRO A 304 12.74 72.73 -8.78
CA PRO A 304 12.08 72.31 -10.02
C PRO A 304 11.76 73.47 -10.99
N LYS A 305 11.55 73.13 -12.26
CA LYS A 305 10.87 73.97 -13.26
C LYS A 305 9.85 73.15 -14.07
N HIS A 306 8.82 73.85 -14.57
CA HIS A 306 7.62 73.31 -15.22
C HIS A 306 7.72 73.31 -16.76
N ALA A 307 6.65 72.79 -17.39
CA ALA A 307 6.21 72.98 -18.79
C ALA A 307 6.95 72.16 -19.87
N ASP A 308 6.31 71.75 -20.98
CA ASP A 308 4.87 71.55 -21.30
C ASP A 308 4.74 70.70 -22.59
N GLY A 309 3.53 70.22 -22.92
CA GLY A 309 3.18 69.59 -24.22
C GLY A 309 2.99 68.06 -24.14
N ASN A 310 1.88 67.39 -24.49
CA ASN A 310 0.62 67.65 -25.23
C ASN A 310 0.55 67.08 -26.67
N GLY A 311 -0.48 66.26 -26.93
CA GLY A 311 -0.83 65.65 -28.23
C GLY A 311 -0.17 64.29 -28.55
N ALA A 312 -0.77 63.41 -29.37
CA ALA A 312 -2.16 63.33 -29.83
C ALA A 312 -2.51 61.93 -30.41
N VAL A 313 -3.74 61.46 -30.15
CA VAL A 313 -4.66 60.63 -30.98
C VAL A 313 -4.09 59.66 -32.04
N GLN A 314 -4.46 58.37 -31.94
CA GLN A 314 -5.10 57.64 -33.06
C GLN A 314 -5.87 56.37 -32.63
N GLU A 315 -6.96 56.08 -33.34
CA GLU A 315 -7.81 54.88 -33.22
C GLU A 315 -7.49 53.88 -34.35
N ALA A 316 -7.68 52.57 -34.11
CA ALA A 316 -8.00 51.58 -35.15
C ALA A 316 -8.43 50.21 -34.56
N GLU A 317 -9.73 49.91 -34.64
CA GLU A 317 -10.29 48.55 -34.78
C GLU A 317 -10.47 48.26 -36.31
N PRO A 318 -11.00 47.13 -36.82
CA PRO A 318 -11.46 45.88 -36.18
C PRO A 318 -10.99 44.58 -36.92
N ALA A 319 -11.76 43.48 -36.76
CA ALA A 319 -11.85 42.27 -37.61
C ALA A 319 -10.71 41.22 -37.50
N ALA A 320 -10.93 39.92 -37.75
CA ALA A 320 -12.13 39.06 -37.72
C ALA A 320 -11.69 37.58 -37.87
N GLU A 321 -12.63 36.63 -37.67
CA GLU A 321 -12.57 35.21 -38.10
C GLU A 321 -11.51 34.30 -37.40
N GLU A 322 -11.65 32.96 -37.33
CA GLU A 322 -12.64 32.04 -37.93
C GLU A 322 -13.02 30.85 -37.00
N ALA A 323 -13.60 29.79 -37.58
CA ALA A 323 -14.12 28.54 -37.02
C ALA A 323 -13.11 27.71 -36.15
N ALA A 324 -13.48 26.63 -35.42
CA ALA A 324 -14.51 25.64 -35.74
C ALA A 324 -15.03 24.74 -34.60
N LEU A 325 -16.29 24.31 -34.77
CA LEU A 325 -16.87 22.98 -34.56
C LEU A 325 -16.25 22.02 -33.52
N SER A 326 -17.06 21.61 -32.53
CA SER A 326 -16.85 20.41 -31.71
C SER A 326 -17.99 19.42 -31.92
N GLU A 327 -17.70 18.21 -32.40
CA GLU A 327 -18.69 17.16 -32.69
C GLU A 327 -18.88 16.19 -31.50
N PRO A 328 -20.12 15.80 -31.13
CA PRO A 328 -20.38 15.03 -29.90
C PRO A 328 -20.29 13.51 -30.05
N ALA A 329 -19.74 12.83 -29.04
CA ALA A 329 -19.57 11.38 -29.04
C ALA A 329 -20.89 10.57 -28.86
N PRO A 330 -21.07 9.45 -29.59
CA PRO A 330 -22.21 8.55 -29.43
C PRO A 330 -22.08 7.63 -28.20
N LYS A 331 -23.22 7.28 -27.59
CA LYS A 331 -23.32 6.42 -26.39
C LYS A 331 -23.49 4.94 -26.77
N PRO A 332 -22.95 3.98 -25.99
CA PRO A 332 -23.12 2.55 -26.25
C PRO A 332 -24.56 2.06 -25.98
N THR A 333 -25.11 1.28 -26.91
CA THR A 333 -26.45 0.67 -26.80
C THR A 333 -26.41 -0.65 -26.02
N ARG A 334 -27.21 -0.73 -24.95
CA ARG A 334 -27.28 -1.90 -24.05
C ARG A 334 -28.42 -2.84 -24.44
N ALA A 335 -28.10 -3.92 -25.16
CA ALA A 335 -29.09 -4.94 -25.51
C ALA A 335 -29.65 -5.66 -24.27
N ARG A 336 -30.97 -5.80 -24.20
CA ARG A 336 -31.70 -6.43 -23.08
C ARG A 336 -32.59 -7.56 -23.62
N ALA A 337 -32.08 -8.78 -23.62
CA ALA A 337 -32.89 -9.98 -23.91
C ALA A 337 -33.59 -10.47 -22.63
N THR A 338 -34.88 -10.80 -22.73
CA THR A 338 -35.67 -11.35 -21.62
C THR A 338 -36.32 -12.68 -22.04
N THR A 339 -36.24 -13.69 -21.18
CA THR A 339 -37.02 -14.93 -21.32
C THR A 339 -37.60 -15.35 -19.97
N LYS A 340 -38.81 -15.90 -20.02
CA LYS A 340 -39.66 -16.20 -18.86
C LYS A 340 -39.51 -17.67 -18.45
N ARG A 341 -39.60 -17.98 -17.16
CA ARG A 341 -40.19 -19.26 -16.73
C ARG A 341 -40.94 -19.12 -15.41
N SER A 342 -41.90 -20.02 -15.21
CA SER A 342 -43.09 -19.83 -14.35
C SER A 342 -42.85 -20.10 -12.86
N PRO A 343 -43.64 -19.49 -11.96
CA PRO A 343 -43.58 -19.78 -10.52
C PRO A 343 -44.20 -21.14 -10.19
N ARG A 344 -43.71 -21.80 -9.13
CA ARG A 344 -44.39 -22.93 -8.48
C ARG A 344 -44.83 -22.51 -7.08
N SER A 345 -46.14 -22.38 -6.87
CA SER A 345 -46.70 -22.15 -5.55
C SER A 345 -46.89 -23.47 -4.80
N THR A 346 -46.58 -23.47 -3.50
CA THR A 346 -46.97 -24.53 -2.56
C THR A 346 -47.53 -23.90 -1.30
N LYS A 347 -48.87 -23.79 -1.22
CA LYS A 347 -49.56 -23.48 0.03
C LYS A 347 -49.29 -24.59 1.05
N ARG A 348 -48.93 -24.24 2.29
CA ARG A 348 -49.27 -25.05 3.47
C ARG A 348 -49.89 -24.14 4.52
N THR A 349 -50.98 -24.62 5.09
CA THR A 349 -51.85 -23.93 6.05
C THR A 349 -51.19 -23.89 7.44
N PRO A 350 -51.32 -22.81 8.22
CA PRO A 350 -50.96 -22.82 9.63
C PRO A 350 -52.06 -23.47 10.48
N THR A 351 -51.65 -24.33 11.42
CA THR A 351 -52.49 -24.84 12.52
C THR A 351 -51.58 -25.05 13.72
N GLY A 352 -51.83 -24.32 14.83
CA GLY A 352 -50.90 -24.28 15.97
C GLY A 352 -51.34 -23.29 17.04
N THR A 353 -52.34 -23.66 17.82
CA THR A 353 -52.95 -22.81 18.85
C THR A 353 -52.05 -22.57 20.07
N ARG A 354 -51.93 -21.29 20.44
CA ARG A 354 -52.20 -20.77 21.80
C ARG A 354 -51.46 -21.44 22.98
N ALA A 355 -50.41 -20.79 23.45
CA ALA A 355 -50.05 -20.76 24.87
C ALA A 355 -49.67 -19.32 25.26
N ALA A 356 -50.36 -18.76 26.26
CA ALA A 356 -50.03 -17.46 26.83
C ALA A 356 -49.50 -17.68 28.26
N ALA A 357 -48.35 -17.08 28.58
CA ALA A 357 -47.77 -17.08 29.92
C ALA A 357 -47.61 -15.63 30.38
N THR A 358 -48.26 -15.29 31.50
CA THR A 358 -48.44 -13.90 31.96
C THR A 358 -47.61 -13.64 33.22
N ARG A 359 -47.06 -12.43 33.36
CA ARG A 359 -46.41 -11.89 34.59
C ARG A 359 -45.10 -12.64 34.99
N THR A 360 -44.17 -12.06 35.77
CA THR A 360 -44.29 -11.05 36.85
C THR A 360 -43.20 -9.96 36.83
N THR A 361 -43.47 -8.83 37.49
CA THR A 361 -42.56 -7.69 37.70
C THR A 361 -41.96 -7.64 39.11
N THR A 362 -40.63 -7.69 39.22
CA THR A 362 -39.86 -7.29 40.44
C THR A 362 -38.48 -6.81 40.01
N LYS A 363 -38.06 -5.53 40.10
CA LYS A 363 -38.04 -4.55 41.21
C LYS A 363 -36.70 -4.53 41.99
N LYS A 364 -35.75 -3.76 41.44
CA LYS A 364 -34.88 -2.79 42.15
C LYS A 364 -34.02 -3.33 43.32
N ARG A 365 -32.73 -3.60 43.07
CA ARG A 365 -31.66 -3.42 44.09
C ARG A 365 -30.25 -3.22 43.52
N ALA A 366 -29.80 -1.97 43.55
CA ALA A 366 -28.41 -1.60 43.86
C ALA A 366 -28.36 -1.22 45.37
N PRO A 367 -27.22 -0.86 46.01
CA PRO A 367 -25.85 -0.71 45.48
C PRO A 367 -24.74 -1.36 46.36
N ALA A 368 -23.48 -1.31 45.91
CA ALA A 368 -22.32 -1.20 46.82
C ALA A 368 -21.08 -0.61 46.11
N LYS A 369 -20.64 0.58 46.54
CA LYS A 369 -19.28 1.10 46.31
C LYS A 369 -18.36 0.61 47.44
N ARG A 370 -17.22 -0.01 47.12
CA ARG A 370 -15.99 -0.13 47.97
C ARG A 370 -14.93 -0.90 47.14
N ALA A 371 -13.63 -0.69 47.28
CA ALA A 371 -12.88 0.42 47.89
C ALA A 371 -11.50 0.50 47.22
N THR A 372 -10.93 1.70 47.10
CA THR A 372 -9.50 1.85 46.86
C THR A 372 -8.70 1.47 48.11
N LYS A 373 -7.57 0.79 47.94
CA LYS A 373 -6.51 0.74 48.96
C LYS A 373 -5.15 0.76 48.27
N ALA A 374 -4.32 1.73 48.64
CA ALA A 374 -2.93 1.81 48.19
C ALA A 374 -2.04 0.86 48.99
N GLY A 375 -0.95 0.43 48.36
CA GLY A 375 0.19 -0.23 48.99
C GLY A 375 1.43 0.15 48.20
N ALA A 376 2.37 0.84 48.86
CA ALA A 376 3.65 1.25 48.32
C ALA A 376 4.74 0.88 49.34
N ALA A 377 6.01 1.03 48.95
CA ALA A 377 7.21 0.54 49.65
C ALA A 377 7.43 -0.99 49.44
N GLU A 378 8.67 -1.53 49.35
CA GLU A 378 9.97 -0.85 49.48
C GLU A 378 11.16 -1.55 48.78
N GLU A 379 12.24 -0.78 48.62
CA GLU A 379 13.68 -1.14 48.58
C GLU A 379 14.36 -2.10 47.56
N ALA A 380 15.40 -1.54 46.91
CA ALA A 380 16.83 -1.97 46.92
C ALA A 380 17.30 -3.35 46.37
N THR A 381 18.54 -3.54 45.87
CA THR A 381 19.62 -2.68 45.30
C THR A 381 20.64 -3.55 44.52
N ARG A 382 21.35 -2.97 43.53
CA ARG A 382 22.78 -3.15 43.10
C ARG A 382 22.90 -2.79 41.61
N LYS A 383 23.73 -1.86 41.10
CA LYS A 383 25.17 -1.49 41.27
C LYS A 383 26.20 -2.42 40.57
N LYS A 384 26.52 -2.13 39.30
CA LYS A 384 27.86 -1.96 38.64
C LYS A 384 27.62 -1.87 37.10
N ALA A 385 28.21 -0.99 36.28
CA ALA A 385 29.61 -0.55 36.07
C ALA A 385 30.48 -1.69 35.48
N THR A 386 31.18 -1.57 34.33
CA THR A 386 31.40 -0.49 33.33
C THR A 386 31.23 -1.09 31.90
N LYS A 387 31.67 -0.59 30.72
CA LYS A 387 32.64 0.44 30.28
C LYS A 387 32.35 0.87 28.82
N ALA A 388 33.07 1.88 28.30
CA ALA A 388 33.01 2.31 26.89
C ALA A 388 34.20 1.80 26.05
N THR A 389 34.02 1.68 24.72
CA THR A 389 35.07 2.00 23.72
C THR A 389 34.48 2.27 22.32
N THR A 390 34.74 3.46 21.78
CA THR A 390 34.58 3.79 20.36
C THR A 390 35.75 3.24 19.55
N LYS A 391 35.54 2.73 18.32
CA LYS A 391 36.66 2.53 17.37
C LYS A 391 36.24 2.62 15.89
N LYS A 392 36.64 3.70 15.23
CA LYS A 392 36.67 3.79 13.75
C LYS A 392 37.80 2.91 13.20
N ARG A 393 37.54 2.21 12.09
CA ARG A 393 38.57 1.71 11.15
C ARG A 393 37.89 1.54 9.78
N ALA A 394 38.00 2.49 8.86
CA ALA A 394 39.17 2.81 8.04
C ALA A 394 39.50 1.70 7.03
N LEU A 395 39.26 2.01 5.74
CA LEU A 395 39.48 1.16 4.57
C LEU A 395 40.98 0.85 4.34
N PRO A 396 41.31 -0.32 3.79
CA PRO A 396 42.44 -0.50 2.89
C PRO A 396 42.01 -0.31 1.43
N ALA A 397 42.69 0.54 0.66
CA ALA A 397 42.52 0.61 -0.79
C ALA A 397 43.49 -0.37 -1.49
N THR A 398 43.01 -1.13 -2.48
CA THR A 398 43.85 -2.00 -3.31
C THR A 398 43.66 -1.69 -4.79
N THR A 399 44.64 -1.04 -5.40
CA THR A 399 44.61 -0.60 -6.81
C THR A 399 45.15 -1.65 -7.77
N LYS A 400 44.58 -1.67 -9.00
CA LYS A 400 45.19 -2.13 -10.26
C LYS A 400 45.70 -3.59 -10.33
N LYS A 401 45.07 -4.35 -11.24
CA LYS A 401 45.78 -4.80 -12.46
C LYS A 401 44.81 -5.06 -13.61
N ALA A 402 44.89 -4.23 -14.65
CA ALA A 402 44.29 -4.57 -15.94
C ALA A 402 45.13 -5.65 -16.63
N ARG A 403 44.48 -6.66 -17.23
CA ARG A 403 45.12 -7.69 -18.03
C ARG A 403 44.48 -7.74 -19.42
N THR A 404 45.08 -7.03 -20.36
CA THR A 404 44.69 -7.07 -21.78
C THR A 404 45.01 -8.42 -22.40
N THR A 405 44.01 -9.07 -22.98
CA THR A 405 44.15 -10.28 -23.80
C THR A 405 43.94 -9.95 -25.27
N LYS A 406 44.99 -10.01 -26.09
CA LYS A 406 44.87 -9.95 -27.55
C LYS A 406 44.24 -11.25 -28.09
N PRO A 407 43.38 -11.19 -29.13
CA PRO A 407 42.90 -12.39 -29.81
C PRO A 407 44.03 -13.04 -30.63
N ARG A 408 44.02 -14.38 -30.69
CA ARG A 408 44.95 -15.19 -31.51
C ARG A 408 44.26 -15.54 -32.83
N ALA A 409 44.75 -15.00 -33.94
CA ALA A 409 44.30 -15.42 -35.26
C ALA A 409 44.79 -16.84 -35.58
N THR A 410 43.90 -17.72 -36.02
CA THR A 410 44.23 -18.99 -36.67
C THR A 410 44.09 -18.83 -38.18
N LYS A 411 45.13 -19.22 -38.91
CA LYS A 411 45.22 -19.12 -40.38
C LYS A 411 44.93 -20.48 -41.01
N LYS A 412 44.38 -20.47 -42.23
CA LYS A 412 44.06 -21.64 -43.07
C LYS A 412 45.11 -22.76 -42.98
N ARG A 413 44.62 -23.99 -43.03
CA ARG A 413 45.14 -24.99 -43.96
C ARG A 413 43.99 -25.47 -44.85
#